data_AF-A0A0N4TGX4-F1
#
_entry.id   AF-A0A0N4TGX4-F1
#
_cell.length_a   1.000
_cell.length_b   1.000
_cell.length_c   1.000
_cell.angle_alpha   90.00
_cell.angle_beta   90.00
_cell.angle_gamma   90.00
#
_symmetry.space_group_name_H-M   'P 1'
#
loop_
_entity.id
_entity.type
_entity.pdbx_description
1 polymer ?
#
loop_
_entity_poly.entity_id
_entity_poly.type
_entity_poly.pdbx_seq_one_letter_code
_entity_poly.pdbx_strand_id
1 'polypeptide(L)'
;MVGTQITIISMASTNLKDFTIYDSYTGQSRELSRIGIDVPVDYLNELDHKPYINIPKFCDTEEGFQLAKSIIHSNIPPSTASGIVVSFIAKVMESITGILQDDWKSYSVIIGHKGDTISPLSLLNIKKTELEFSGVKPDTTAAVTDYAIAAKALKVYRIAQAPAAQMGYKAELVRRIGEVFKMEPFNLDSTAGGDELSAIDMFFRKFPNHKFEKYRACTLGAFLKDCVVITSLNQAAQCLSIEPSVLLQYVFSKDIADDVRRLIGGGPHEEKNVDHSYFQYMREMNLIPRSPYSASINPNLFTWCQFIGVLMGKRRSVYARLLDCFSPSMLLVYASYV
;
A
#
# COMPACT_ATOMS: atom_id res chain seq x y z
N MET A 1 -11.95 -18.90 27.59
CA MET A 1 -11.92 -17.78 26.64
C MET A 1 -10.46 -17.57 26.24
N VAL A 2 -10.07 -18.17 25.12
CA VAL A 2 -8.66 -18.20 24.67
C VAL A 2 -8.50 -17.06 23.67
N GLY A 3 -7.69 -16.06 24.03
CA GLY A 3 -7.37 -14.92 23.17
C GLY A 3 -6.42 -15.36 22.06
N THR A 4 -6.90 -15.32 20.82
CA THR A 4 -6.09 -15.57 19.62
C THR A 4 -5.12 -14.40 19.43
N GLN A 5 -3.87 -14.57 19.87
CA GLN A 5 -2.77 -13.69 19.49
C GLN A 5 -2.51 -13.84 17.99
N ILE A 6 -2.69 -12.75 17.24
CA ILE A 6 -2.27 -12.66 15.85
C ILE A 6 -0.76 -12.47 15.86
N THR A 7 -0.03 -13.57 15.76
CA THR A 7 1.42 -13.57 15.51
C THR A 7 1.61 -13.47 14.01
N ILE A 8 2.09 -12.32 13.53
CA ILE A 8 2.63 -12.22 12.17
C ILE A 8 3.99 -12.91 12.23
N ILE A 9 4.03 -14.17 11.82
CA ILE A 9 5.27 -14.90 11.62
C ILE A 9 6.01 -14.14 10.50
N SER A 10 7.13 -13.51 10.85
CA SER A 10 8.20 -13.14 9.92
C SER A 10 8.61 -14.45 9.24
N MET A 11 8.02 -14.72 8.07
CA MET A 11 8.27 -15.94 7.33
C MET A 11 9.65 -15.86 6.70
N ALA A 12 10.34 -17.00 6.80
CA ALA A 12 11.69 -17.26 6.36
C ALA A 12 12.02 -16.63 5.00
N SER A 13 13.26 -16.16 4.91
CA SER A 13 13.95 -15.72 3.70
C SER A 13 13.86 -16.75 2.58
N THR A 14 12.84 -16.67 1.73
CA THR A 14 12.83 -17.36 0.44
C THR A 14 13.55 -16.46 -0.57
N ASN A 15 14.80 -16.81 -0.84
CA ASN A 15 15.63 -16.19 -1.85
C ASN A 15 14.96 -16.46 -3.22
N LEU A 16 14.27 -15.46 -3.80
CA LEU A 16 13.58 -15.57 -5.09
C LEU A 16 14.55 -15.71 -6.29
N LYS A 17 15.86 -15.89 -6.04
CA LYS A 17 16.92 -15.85 -7.07
C LYS A 17 17.17 -17.17 -7.79
N ASP A 18 16.66 -18.30 -7.28
CA ASP A 18 17.00 -19.63 -7.79
C ASP A 18 15.75 -20.46 -8.15
N PHE A 19 14.92 -19.97 -9.10
CA PHE A 19 13.77 -20.74 -9.58
C PHE A 19 14.10 -21.55 -10.83
N THR A 20 14.23 -22.87 -10.63
CA THR A 20 14.13 -23.84 -11.71
C THR A 20 12.66 -24.17 -11.96
N ILE A 21 12.16 -23.90 -13.17
CA ILE A 21 10.82 -24.31 -13.60
C ILE A 21 10.94 -25.54 -14.48
N TYR A 22 10.04 -26.48 -14.24
CA TYR A 22 9.87 -27.65 -15.08
C TYR A 22 8.95 -27.31 -16.26
N ASP A 23 9.50 -27.36 -17.47
CA ASP A 23 8.71 -27.24 -18.69
C ASP A 23 8.08 -28.60 -19.01
N SER A 24 6.77 -28.71 -18.81
CA SER A 24 6.02 -29.95 -19.03
C SER A 24 5.90 -30.35 -20.50
N TYR A 25 6.16 -29.44 -21.44
CA TYR A 25 6.15 -29.72 -22.88
C TYR A 25 7.50 -30.28 -23.36
N THR A 26 8.61 -29.77 -22.81
CA THR A 26 9.97 -30.21 -23.20
C THR A 26 10.58 -31.23 -22.25
N GLY A 27 9.99 -31.45 -21.07
CA GLY A 27 10.51 -32.34 -20.03
C GLY A 27 11.80 -31.84 -19.37
N GLN A 28 12.16 -30.57 -19.57
CA GLN A 28 13.40 -29.98 -19.09
C GLN A 28 13.14 -29.03 -17.92
N SER A 29 13.92 -29.20 -16.86
CA SER A 29 14.06 -28.22 -15.79
C SER A 29 15.01 -27.12 -16.27
N ARG A 30 14.53 -25.88 -16.36
CA ARG A 30 15.35 -24.72 -16.75
C ARG A 30 15.24 -23.60 -15.73
N GLU A 31 16.31 -22.85 -15.54
CA GLU A 31 16.23 -21.55 -14.88
C GLU A 31 15.40 -20.59 -15.76
N LEU A 32 14.51 -19.83 -15.12
CA LEU A 32 13.72 -18.81 -15.80
C LEU A 32 14.62 -17.71 -16.37
N SER A 33 14.88 -17.76 -17.68
CA SER A 33 15.57 -16.68 -18.39
C SER A 33 14.63 -15.49 -18.64
N ARG A 34 15.18 -14.26 -18.64
CA ARG A 34 14.47 -12.99 -18.88
C ARG A 34 14.05 -12.74 -20.34
N ILE A 35 14.28 -13.70 -21.24
CA ILE A 35 14.10 -13.52 -22.69
C ILE A 35 12.62 -13.70 -23.04
N GLY A 36 12.01 -12.70 -23.70
CA GLY A 36 10.64 -12.78 -24.27
C GLY A 36 9.53 -11.99 -23.57
N ILE A 37 9.84 -10.92 -22.81
CA ILE A 37 8.82 -10.05 -22.22
C ILE A 37 8.31 -9.04 -23.27
N ASP A 38 7.14 -9.29 -23.86
CA ASP A 38 6.55 -8.47 -24.94
C ASP A 38 6.03 -7.10 -24.50
N VAL A 39 5.71 -6.93 -23.20
CA VAL A 39 5.23 -5.66 -22.65
C VAL A 39 6.41 -4.94 -21.99
N PRO A 40 6.79 -3.72 -22.41
CA PRO A 40 7.77 -2.94 -21.66
C PRO A 40 7.18 -2.65 -20.28
N VAL A 41 7.86 -3.13 -19.24
CA VAL A 41 7.48 -2.92 -17.85
C VAL A 41 8.62 -2.23 -17.12
N ASP A 42 8.30 -1.14 -16.43
CA ASP A 42 9.26 -0.40 -15.64
C ASP A 42 9.36 -0.99 -14.24
N TYR A 43 10.55 -1.49 -13.94
CA TYR A 43 10.91 -2.01 -12.63
C TYR A 43 11.60 -0.92 -11.80
N LEU A 44 11.26 -0.81 -10.51
CA LEU A 44 11.97 0.08 -9.60
C LEU A 44 13.29 -0.58 -9.18
N ASN A 45 14.33 -0.38 -9.99
CA ASN A 45 15.65 -0.97 -9.77
C ASN A 45 16.56 -0.09 -8.90
N GLU A 46 16.48 1.22 -9.08
CA GLU A 46 17.32 2.20 -8.39
C GLU A 46 16.47 3.40 -7.99
N LEU A 47 16.89 4.06 -6.91
CA LEU A 47 16.25 5.27 -6.41
C LEU A 47 17.32 6.21 -5.89
N ASP A 48 17.62 7.27 -6.63
CA ASP A 48 18.73 8.17 -6.28
C ASP A 48 18.39 9.15 -5.15
N HIS A 49 17.09 9.41 -4.95
CA HIS A 49 16.62 10.43 -4.02
C HIS A 49 15.28 10.01 -3.40
N LYS A 50 15.00 10.56 -2.21
CA LYS A 50 13.70 10.40 -1.55
C LYS A 50 12.58 10.91 -2.47
N PRO A 51 11.39 10.25 -2.50
CA PRO A 51 10.27 10.67 -3.32
C PRO A 51 9.92 12.15 -3.09
N TYR A 52 9.62 12.88 -4.17
CA TYR A 52 9.24 14.28 -4.06
C TYR A 52 7.76 14.45 -3.73
N ILE A 53 7.47 15.46 -2.93
CA ILE A 53 6.10 15.89 -2.66
C ILE A 53 5.99 17.41 -2.63
N ASN A 54 4.87 17.92 -3.14
CA ASN A 54 4.58 19.34 -3.14
C ASN A 54 3.62 19.65 -1.99
N ILE A 55 4.12 20.35 -0.96
CA ILE A 55 3.32 20.71 0.22
C ILE A 55 3.10 22.22 0.18
N PRO A 56 1.85 22.71 0.17
CA PRO A 56 1.58 24.13 0.25
C PRO A 56 2.04 24.72 1.59
N LYS A 57 2.58 25.94 1.55
CA LYS A 57 3.03 26.69 2.75
C LYS A 57 1.91 27.20 3.65
N PHE A 58 0.66 26.87 3.35
CA PHE A 58 -0.51 27.44 4.01
C PHE A 58 -0.48 27.28 5.54
N CYS A 59 -0.08 26.12 6.07
CA CYS A 59 0.02 25.85 7.50
C CYS A 59 1.36 26.23 8.14
N ASP A 60 2.27 26.91 7.41
CA ASP A 60 3.51 27.42 7.99
C ASP A 60 3.25 28.63 8.92
N THR A 61 2.16 29.37 8.68
CA THR A 61 1.71 30.46 9.55
C THR A 61 0.67 29.96 10.56
N GLU A 62 0.69 30.51 11.77
CA GLU A 62 -0.27 30.14 12.82
C GLU A 62 -1.71 30.42 12.37
N GLU A 63 -1.93 31.54 11.68
CA GLU A 63 -3.24 31.93 11.15
C GLU A 63 -3.76 30.91 10.13
N GLY A 64 -2.90 30.47 9.20
CA GLY A 64 -3.24 29.46 8.20
C GLY A 64 -3.48 28.08 8.81
N PHE A 65 -2.68 27.69 9.81
CA PHE A 65 -2.89 26.45 10.55
C PHE A 65 -4.24 26.43 11.28
N GLN A 66 -4.59 27.50 12.00
CA GLN A 66 -5.89 27.59 12.68
C GLN A 66 -7.07 27.63 11.70
N LEU A 67 -6.91 28.28 10.55
CA LEU A 67 -7.92 28.28 9.50
C LEU A 67 -8.10 26.87 8.91
N ALA A 68 -7.02 26.19 8.53
CA ALA A 68 -7.06 24.80 8.07
C ALA A 68 -7.72 23.88 9.10
N LYS A 69 -7.31 24.01 10.37
CA LYS A 69 -7.89 23.27 11.49
C LYS A 69 -9.41 23.45 11.56
N SER A 70 -9.89 24.68 11.54
CA SER A 70 -11.34 24.98 11.62
C SER A 70 -12.12 24.41 10.43
N ILE A 71 -11.58 24.50 9.22
CA ILE A 71 -12.20 23.97 7.99
C ILE A 71 -12.29 22.44 8.05
N ILE A 72 -11.20 21.76 8.38
CA ILE A 72 -11.13 20.29 8.44
C ILE A 72 -11.96 19.75 9.61
N HIS A 73 -11.97 20.47 10.74
CA HIS A 73 -12.79 20.14 11.89
C HIS A 73 -14.28 20.26 11.57
N SER A 74 -14.69 21.26 10.78
CA SER A 74 -16.05 21.37 10.25
C SER A 74 -16.37 20.27 9.22
N ASN A 75 -17.57 20.28 8.63
CA ASN A 75 -17.86 19.43 7.49
C ASN A 75 -17.12 19.99 6.27
N ILE A 76 -16.08 19.31 5.80
CA ILE A 76 -15.30 19.76 4.63
C ILE A 76 -16.24 19.88 3.43
N PRO A 77 -16.46 21.10 2.91
CA PRO A 77 -17.19 21.29 1.68
C PRO A 77 -16.53 20.55 0.52
N PRO A 78 -17.30 20.05 -0.48
CA PRO A 78 -16.73 19.44 -1.68
C PRO A 78 -15.76 20.34 -2.46
N SER A 79 -15.81 21.66 -2.23
CA SER A 79 -14.96 22.67 -2.86
C SER A 79 -13.63 22.92 -2.13
N THR A 80 -13.35 22.27 -1.01
CA THR A 80 -12.10 22.46 -0.28
C THR A 80 -10.92 21.92 -1.09
N ALA A 81 -9.93 22.79 -1.32
CA ALA A 81 -8.69 22.39 -1.99
C ALA A 81 -7.94 21.34 -1.17
N SER A 82 -7.57 20.22 -1.81
CA SER A 82 -6.81 19.13 -1.18
C SER A 82 -5.49 19.61 -0.56
N GLY A 83 -4.88 20.65 -1.13
CA GLY A 83 -3.66 21.29 -0.63
C GLY A 83 -3.75 21.82 0.81
N ILE A 84 -4.94 22.23 1.28
CA ILE A 84 -5.13 22.67 2.68
C ILE A 84 -5.00 21.48 3.63
N VAL A 85 -5.59 20.35 3.23
CA VAL A 85 -5.60 19.14 4.04
C VAL A 85 -4.21 18.51 4.08
N VAL A 86 -3.53 18.47 2.94
CA VAL A 86 -2.12 18.12 2.77
C VAL A 86 -1.23 18.94 3.72
N SER A 87 -1.32 20.27 3.63
CA SER A 87 -0.52 21.19 4.46
C SER A 87 -0.77 20.97 5.97
N PHE A 88 -2.03 20.74 6.36
CA PHE A 88 -2.39 20.47 7.75
C PHE A 88 -1.85 19.12 8.24
N ILE A 89 -2.03 18.05 7.45
CA ILE A 89 -1.50 16.71 7.80
C ILE A 89 0.02 16.80 7.94
N ALA A 90 0.72 17.39 6.97
CA ALA A 90 2.15 17.57 7.01
C ALA A 90 2.59 18.26 8.31
N LYS A 91 1.93 19.37 8.68
CA LYS A 91 2.25 20.10 9.91
C LYS A 91 2.05 19.27 11.18
N VAL A 92 0.97 18.49 11.26
CA VAL A 92 0.73 17.59 12.40
C VAL A 92 1.78 16.47 12.44
N MET A 93 2.16 15.92 11.28
CA MET A 93 3.14 14.84 11.16
C MET A 93 4.57 15.29 11.48
N GLU A 94 4.93 16.58 11.35
CA GLU A 94 6.20 17.13 11.84
C GLU A 94 6.40 16.88 13.34
N SER A 95 5.32 16.96 14.13
CA SER A 95 5.37 16.76 15.58
C SER A 95 5.51 15.30 16.00
N ILE A 96 5.27 14.36 15.07
CA ILE A 96 5.31 12.93 15.33
C ILE A 96 6.69 12.40 14.95
N THR A 97 7.45 11.97 15.96
CA THR A 97 8.83 11.53 15.78
C THR A 97 9.07 10.16 16.40
N GLY A 98 10.02 9.42 15.83
CA GLY A 98 10.49 8.14 16.33
C GLY A 98 12.01 8.05 16.24
N ILE A 99 12.63 7.35 17.19
CA ILE A 99 14.09 7.17 17.25
C ILE A 99 14.47 5.85 16.59
N LEU A 100 15.32 5.91 15.57
CA LEU A 100 15.78 4.72 14.87
C LEU A 100 16.65 3.82 15.76
N GLN A 101 16.29 2.54 15.81
CA GLN A 101 17.07 1.53 16.53
C GLN A 101 18.25 0.99 15.72
N ASP A 102 18.13 1.04 14.40
CA ASP A 102 19.10 0.57 13.41
C ASP A 102 19.04 1.50 12.19
N ASP A 103 20.11 1.49 11.38
CA ASP A 103 20.17 2.22 10.13
C ASP A 103 18.99 1.84 9.23
N TRP A 104 18.33 2.86 8.67
CA TRP A 104 17.23 2.67 7.73
C TRP A 104 17.66 3.14 6.34
N LYS A 105 17.80 2.18 5.44
CA LYS A 105 18.14 2.38 4.03
C LYS A 105 17.12 1.66 3.16
N SER A 106 16.81 2.24 2.02
CA SER A 106 16.07 1.60 0.94
C SER A 106 16.65 2.05 -0.40
N TYR A 107 17.00 1.09 -1.24
CA TYR A 107 17.79 1.26 -2.46
C TYR A 107 19.11 1.99 -2.16
N SER A 108 19.47 3.00 -2.95
CA SER A 108 20.61 3.88 -2.68
C SER A 108 20.29 4.98 -1.66
N VAL A 109 19.03 5.13 -1.21
CA VAL A 109 18.60 6.20 -0.31
C VAL A 109 18.79 5.81 1.16
N ILE A 110 19.60 6.57 1.86
CA ILE A 110 19.69 6.53 3.33
C ILE A 110 18.54 7.38 3.88
N ILE A 111 17.64 6.75 4.62
CA ILE A 111 16.50 7.43 5.25
C ILE A 111 16.95 8.10 6.55
N GLY A 112 17.72 7.37 7.36
CA GLY A 112 18.35 7.85 8.60
C GLY A 112 19.27 6.79 9.20
N HIS A 113 20.16 7.21 10.08
CA HIS A 113 21.07 6.35 10.82
C HIS A 113 20.51 5.96 12.19
N LYS A 114 21.09 4.92 12.78
CA LYS A 114 20.80 4.53 14.16
C LYS A 114 20.95 5.70 15.13
N GLY A 115 19.92 5.92 15.94
CA GLY A 115 19.86 7.03 16.89
C GLY A 115 19.23 8.31 16.32
N ASP A 116 19.01 8.41 15.01
CA ASP A 116 18.37 9.59 14.43
C ASP A 116 16.88 9.66 14.83
N THR A 117 16.45 10.88 15.14
CA THR A 117 15.04 11.22 15.33
C THR A 117 14.43 11.52 13.97
N ILE A 118 13.51 10.68 13.51
CA ILE A 118 12.86 10.80 12.21
C ILE A 118 11.35 11.02 12.36
N SER A 119 10.74 11.67 11.39
CA SER A 119 9.28 11.82 11.27
C SER A 119 8.79 11.18 9.96
N PRO A 120 7.47 11.02 9.75
CA PRO A 120 6.95 10.59 8.46
C PRO A 120 7.43 11.46 7.29
N LEU A 121 7.65 12.76 7.52
CA LEU A 121 8.14 13.68 6.50
C LEU A 121 9.62 13.47 6.14
N SER A 122 10.42 12.87 7.04
CA SER A 122 11.83 12.52 6.77
C SER A 122 11.97 11.49 5.63
N LEU A 123 10.89 10.82 5.24
CA LEU A 123 10.83 9.87 4.13
C LEU A 123 10.68 10.54 2.75
N LEU A 124 10.45 11.86 2.70
CA LEU A 124 10.10 12.59 1.49
C LEU A 124 11.01 13.80 1.27
N ASN A 125 11.19 14.17 0.00
CA ASN A 125 11.78 15.44 -0.39
C ASN A 125 10.67 16.46 -0.62
N ILE A 126 10.52 17.41 0.31
CA ILE A 126 9.42 18.37 0.30
C ILE A 126 9.78 19.59 -0.54
N LYS A 127 8.96 19.87 -1.56
CA LYS A 127 8.95 21.13 -2.30
C LYS A 127 7.78 21.97 -1.79
N LYS A 128 8.09 23.13 -1.21
CA LYS A 128 7.07 24.04 -0.70
C LYS A 128 6.46 24.84 -1.84
N THR A 129 5.14 24.80 -1.99
CA THR A 129 4.39 25.56 -3.00
C THR A 129 3.55 26.68 -2.36
N GLU A 130 3.30 27.74 -3.10
CA GLU A 130 2.35 28.78 -2.68
C GLU A 130 0.93 28.31 -3.03
N LEU A 131 0.02 28.43 -2.08
CA LEU A 131 -1.41 28.21 -2.29
C LEU A 131 -2.16 29.36 -1.60
N GLU A 132 -2.70 30.26 -2.41
CA GLU A 132 -3.61 31.29 -1.91
C GLU A 132 -4.99 30.68 -1.70
N PHE A 133 -5.51 30.80 -0.49
CA PHE A 133 -6.87 30.38 -0.18
C PHE A 133 -7.55 31.41 0.72
N SER A 134 -8.71 31.90 0.29
CA SER A 134 -9.59 32.75 1.08
C SER A 134 -10.77 31.91 1.58
N GLY A 135 -10.76 31.60 2.87
CA GLY A 135 -11.83 30.86 3.54
C GLY A 135 -12.38 31.65 4.72
N VAL A 136 -13.71 31.60 4.91
CA VAL A 136 -14.34 32.11 6.13
C VAL A 136 -14.14 31.07 7.22
N LYS A 137 -13.65 31.50 8.38
CA LYS A 137 -13.42 30.66 9.56
C LYS A 137 -14.78 30.15 10.09
N PRO A 138 -15.10 28.85 10.02
CA PRO A 138 -16.33 28.35 10.62
C PRO A 138 -16.25 28.39 12.15
N ASP A 139 -17.30 28.89 12.80
CA ASP A 139 -17.42 28.86 14.27
C ASP A 139 -17.48 27.40 14.74
N THR A 140 -16.39 26.92 15.33
CA THR A 140 -16.31 25.59 15.90
C THR A 140 -15.83 25.65 17.35
N THR A 141 -16.68 25.17 18.25
CA THR A 141 -16.55 25.32 19.71
C THR A 141 -16.06 24.07 20.44
N ALA A 142 -15.88 22.94 19.74
CA ALA A 142 -15.42 21.68 20.35
C ALA A 142 -13.89 21.59 20.36
N ALA A 143 -13.31 21.38 21.55
CA ALA A 143 -11.87 21.18 21.73
C ALA A 143 -11.45 19.76 21.26
N VAL A 144 -11.19 19.63 19.96
CA VAL A 144 -10.66 18.40 19.35
C VAL A 144 -9.15 18.54 19.11
N THR A 145 -8.38 17.48 19.39
CA THR A 145 -6.92 17.50 19.25
C THR A 145 -6.49 17.58 17.77
N ASP A 146 -5.32 18.14 17.48
CA ASP A 146 -4.85 18.24 16.08
C ASP A 146 -4.63 16.85 15.47
N TYR A 147 -4.19 15.90 16.29
CA TYR A 147 -4.04 14.50 15.90
C TYR A 147 -5.36 13.85 15.47
N ALA A 148 -6.44 14.17 16.19
CA ALA A 148 -7.76 13.75 15.80
C ALA A 148 -8.12 14.33 14.42
N ILE A 149 -8.00 15.64 14.24
CA ILE A 149 -8.34 16.30 12.97
C ILE A 149 -7.52 15.73 11.80
N ALA A 150 -6.25 15.36 12.03
CA ALA A 150 -5.45 14.65 11.02
C ALA A 150 -5.96 13.21 10.76
N ALA A 151 -6.45 12.49 11.77
CA ALA A 151 -7.02 11.15 11.60
C ALA A 151 -8.32 11.18 10.80
N LYS A 152 -9.16 12.20 11.07
CA LYS A 152 -10.33 12.55 10.26
C LYS A 152 -9.92 12.72 8.80
N ALA A 153 -8.88 13.52 8.58
CA ALA A 153 -8.32 13.81 7.27
C ALA A 153 -7.94 12.53 6.49
N LEU A 154 -7.17 11.65 7.11
CA LEU A 154 -6.72 10.42 6.49
C LEU A 154 -7.86 9.42 6.23
N LYS A 155 -8.87 9.38 7.12
CA LYS A 155 -10.01 8.45 7.00
C LYS A 155 -10.79 8.66 5.70
N VAL A 156 -11.07 9.93 5.35
CA VAL A 156 -11.92 10.21 4.19
C VAL A 156 -11.23 9.97 2.88
N TYR A 157 -9.91 10.11 2.81
CA TYR A 157 -9.16 9.60 1.66
C TYR A 157 -9.44 8.11 1.44
N ARG A 158 -9.31 7.30 2.50
CA ARG A 158 -9.51 5.84 2.39
C ARG A 158 -10.92 5.50 1.91
N ILE A 159 -11.92 6.27 2.32
CA ILE A 159 -13.31 6.10 1.89
C ILE A 159 -13.52 6.55 0.44
N ALA A 160 -12.87 7.64 0.02
CA ALA A 160 -12.94 8.15 -1.35
C ALA A 160 -12.35 7.14 -2.36
N GLN A 161 -11.25 6.48 -1.99
CA GLN A 161 -10.61 5.43 -2.79
C GLN A 161 -11.42 4.12 -2.87
N ALA A 162 -12.40 3.93 -1.99
CA ALA A 162 -13.25 2.73 -2.04
C ALA A 162 -14.18 2.78 -3.27
N PRO A 163 -14.33 1.67 -4.02
CA PRO A 163 -15.19 1.63 -5.20
C PRO A 163 -16.63 2.08 -4.92
N ALA A 164 -17.17 2.97 -5.74
CA ALA A 164 -18.52 3.52 -5.57
C ALA A 164 -19.62 2.45 -5.60
N ALA A 165 -19.41 1.37 -6.35
CA ALA A 165 -20.35 0.25 -6.49
C ALA A 165 -20.52 -0.60 -5.20
N GLN A 166 -19.66 -0.44 -4.19
CA GLN A 166 -19.67 -1.27 -2.98
C GLN A 166 -20.12 -0.48 -1.74
N MET A 167 -21.36 0.02 -1.73
CA MET A 167 -21.89 0.82 -0.62
C MET A 167 -21.83 0.10 0.74
N GLY A 168 -22.08 -1.22 0.79
CA GLY A 168 -21.98 -2.00 2.02
C GLY A 168 -20.55 -2.07 2.59
N TYR A 169 -19.53 -2.14 1.72
CA TYR A 169 -18.13 -2.10 2.14
C TYR A 169 -17.75 -0.72 2.71
N LYS A 170 -18.22 0.37 2.08
CA LYS A 170 -17.98 1.73 2.58
C LYS A 170 -18.57 1.92 3.98
N ALA A 171 -19.79 1.45 4.21
CA ALA A 171 -20.45 1.54 5.52
C ALA A 171 -19.66 0.79 6.62
N GLU A 172 -19.23 -0.44 6.35
CA GLU A 172 -18.45 -1.23 7.30
C GLU A 172 -17.04 -0.65 7.54
N LEU A 173 -16.41 -0.10 6.49
CA LEU A 173 -15.13 0.60 6.59
C LEU A 173 -15.25 1.84 7.49
N VAL A 174 -16.28 2.66 7.28
CA VAL A 174 -16.57 3.84 8.11
C VAL A 174 -16.77 3.45 9.58
N ARG A 175 -17.51 2.36 9.83
CA ARG A 175 -17.79 1.83 11.16
C ARG A 175 -16.51 1.39 11.88
N ARG A 176 -15.73 0.49 11.27
CA ARG A 176 -14.48 -0.04 11.87
C ARG A 176 -13.46 1.07 12.14
N ILE A 177 -13.28 1.98 11.18
CA ILE A 177 -12.36 3.09 11.36
C ILE A 177 -12.89 4.03 12.47
N GLY A 178 -14.20 4.27 12.52
CA GLY A 178 -14.82 5.03 13.60
C GLY A 178 -14.53 4.45 14.99
N GLU A 179 -14.60 3.12 15.14
CA GLU A 179 -14.28 2.45 16.41
C GLU A 179 -12.83 2.63 16.84
N VAL A 180 -11.88 2.57 15.90
CA VAL A 180 -10.45 2.75 16.17
C VAL A 180 -10.14 4.17 16.67
N PHE A 181 -10.78 5.19 16.08
CA PHE A 181 -10.52 6.60 16.40
C PHE A 181 -11.40 7.21 17.50
N LYS A 182 -12.32 6.41 18.08
CA LYS A 182 -13.02 6.75 19.32
C LYS A 182 -12.15 6.61 20.57
N MET A 183 -11.06 5.86 20.47
CA MET A 183 -10.11 5.66 21.57
C MET A 183 -9.08 6.79 21.63
N GLU A 184 -8.49 7.00 22.81
CA GLU A 184 -7.32 7.86 22.93
C GLU A 184 -6.19 7.40 21.98
N PRO A 185 -5.42 8.33 21.40
CA PRO A 185 -5.43 9.80 21.62
C PRO A 185 -6.36 10.62 20.70
N PHE A 186 -7.29 9.99 19.97
CA PHE A 186 -7.98 10.61 18.82
C PHE A 186 -9.41 11.11 19.06
N ASN A 187 -10.21 10.52 19.95
CA ASN A 187 -11.52 11.05 20.41
C ASN A 187 -12.40 11.73 19.33
N LEU A 188 -12.69 11.04 18.22
CA LEU A 188 -13.17 11.68 16.98
C LEU A 188 -14.61 11.29 16.57
N ASP A 189 -15.47 12.29 16.30
CA ASP A 189 -16.89 12.08 15.97
C ASP A 189 -17.35 12.43 14.53
N SER A 190 -16.53 13.05 13.67
CA SER A 190 -16.97 13.44 12.29
C SER A 190 -15.88 13.30 11.21
N THR A 191 -16.24 13.26 9.92
CA THR A 191 -15.39 12.75 8.79
C THR A 191 -15.10 13.78 7.67
N ALA A 192 -13.84 13.94 7.22
CA ALA A 192 -13.45 14.59 5.93
C ALA A 192 -11.91 14.56 5.64
N GLY A 193 -11.37 14.69 4.39
CA GLY A 193 -10.00 14.19 4.01
C GLY A 193 -9.12 14.79 2.89
N GLY A 194 -7.90 14.22 2.68
CA GLY A 194 -6.82 14.66 1.74
C GLY A 194 -5.65 13.65 1.48
N ASP A 195 -4.70 13.99 0.60
CA ASP A 195 -3.71 13.10 -0.07
C ASP A 195 -2.27 13.14 0.51
N GLU A 196 -1.83 12.19 1.36
CA GLU A 196 -0.40 12.03 1.74
C GLU A 196 -0.04 10.77 2.56
N LEU A 197 -0.53 9.59 2.16
CA LEU A 197 -0.68 8.47 3.10
C LEU A 197 0.45 7.44 3.12
N SER A 198 1.28 7.36 2.09
CA SER A 198 2.31 6.31 1.97
C SER A 198 3.46 6.46 2.96
N ALA A 199 3.97 7.69 3.15
CA ALA A 199 5.04 7.95 4.11
C ALA A 199 4.58 7.72 5.56
N ILE A 200 3.34 8.07 5.86
CA ILE A 200 2.72 7.84 7.18
C ILE A 200 2.61 6.34 7.45
N ASP A 201 2.13 5.55 6.48
CA ASP A 201 2.05 4.08 6.63
C ASP A 201 3.43 3.46 6.82
N MET A 202 4.40 3.85 5.99
CA MET A 202 5.77 3.35 6.02
C MET A 202 6.45 3.63 7.36
N PHE A 203 6.29 4.85 7.89
CA PHE A 203 6.79 5.23 9.21
C PHE A 203 6.20 4.37 10.32
N PHE A 204 4.88 4.27 10.43
CA PHE A 204 4.25 3.49 11.50
C PHE A 204 4.45 1.98 11.34
N ARG A 205 4.75 1.51 10.12
CA ARG A 205 5.16 0.12 9.90
C ARG A 205 6.54 -0.15 10.51
N LYS A 206 7.48 0.81 10.43
CA LYS A 206 8.79 0.73 11.09
C LYS A 206 8.67 0.89 12.61
N PHE A 207 7.69 1.65 13.09
CA PHE A 207 7.42 1.87 14.53
C PHE A 207 6.07 1.28 14.97
N PRO A 208 5.93 -0.06 15.05
CA PRO A 208 4.65 -0.71 15.35
C PRO A 208 4.11 -0.41 16.77
N ASN A 209 4.99 -0.04 17.71
CA ASN A 209 4.61 0.29 19.08
C ASN A 209 4.43 1.80 19.32
N HIS A 210 4.38 2.60 18.25
CA HIS A 210 4.22 4.05 18.39
C HIS A 210 2.81 4.40 18.91
N LYS A 211 2.71 5.43 19.77
CA LYS A 211 1.42 5.91 20.33
C LYS A 211 0.35 6.20 19.28
N PHE A 212 0.79 6.63 18.09
CA PHE A 212 -0.05 7.01 16.96
C PHE A 212 -0.13 5.96 15.83
N GLU A 213 0.36 4.73 16.05
CA GLU A 213 0.34 3.66 15.03
C GLU A 213 -1.05 3.44 14.40
N LYS A 214 -2.12 3.69 15.17
CA LYS A 214 -3.51 3.57 14.72
C LYS A 214 -3.84 4.41 13.47
N TYR A 215 -3.04 5.43 13.11
CA TYR A 215 -3.17 6.10 11.81
C TYR A 215 -3.10 5.13 10.62
N ARG A 216 -2.46 3.98 10.79
CA ARG A 216 -2.44 2.90 9.80
C ARG A 216 -3.82 2.39 9.43
N ALA A 217 -4.78 2.45 10.34
CA ALA A 217 -6.17 2.16 10.02
C ALA A 217 -6.74 3.05 8.88
N CYS A 218 -6.11 4.17 8.54
CA CYS A 218 -6.45 4.97 7.38
C CYS A 218 -5.51 4.75 6.18
N THR A 219 -4.24 4.44 6.43
CA THR A 219 -3.19 4.41 5.39
C THR A 219 -2.89 3.00 4.85
N LEU A 220 -3.45 1.94 5.44
CA LEU A 220 -3.20 0.54 5.05
C LEU A 220 -3.42 0.23 3.56
N GLY A 221 -4.25 1.01 2.86
CA GLY A 221 -4.48 0.86 1.42
C GLY A 221 -3.30 1.28 0.55
N ALA A 222 -2.33 2.03 1.08
CA ALA A 222 -1.12 2.44 0.37
C ALA A 222 -0.11 1.29 0.25
N PHE A 223 -0.09 0.38 1.22
CA PHE A 223 0.82 -0.75 1.25
C PHE A 223 0.51 -1.76 0.12
N LEU A 224 1.51 -2.05 -0.72
CA LEU A 224 1.41 -2.93 -1.88
C LEU A 224 0.27 -2.53 -2.84
N LYS A 225 -0.01 -1.23 -2.96
CA LYS A 225 -0.97 -0.71 -3.94
C LYS A 225 -0.52 -1.11 -5.36
N ASP A 226 -1.49 -1.55 -6.16
CA ASP A 226 -1.30 -2.18 -7.48
C ASP A 226 -0.28 -3.33 -7.51
N CYS A 227 -0.05 -4.04 -6.40
CA CYS A 227 0.82 -5.22 -6.33
C CYS A 227 0.04 -6.49 -5.96
N VAL A 228 -1.25 -6.54 -6.33
CA VAL A 228 -2.19 -7.57 -5.89
C VAL A 228 -1.81 -8.97 -6.37
N VAL A 229 -1.05 -9.12 -7.45
CA VAL A 229 -0.62 -10.42 -7.99
C VAL A 229 0.30 -11.14 -7.01
N ILE A 230 1.26 -10.42 -6.39
CA ILE A 230 2.13 -10.96 -5.33
C ILE A 230 1.27 -11.49 -4.18
N THR A 231 0.30 -10.69 -3.73
CA THR A 231 -0.58 -11.11 -2.63
C THR A 231 -1.49 -12.28 -3.01
N SER A 232 -1.89 -12.38 -4.28
CA SER A 232 -2.75 -13.45 -4.78
C SER A 232 -2.00 -14.77 -4.89
N LEU A 233 -0.74 -14.73 -5.34
CA LEU A 233 0.15 -15.88 -5.39
C LEU A 233 0.41 -16.43 -3.99
N ASN A 234 0.76 -15.56 -3.04
CA ASN A 234 0.97 -15.96 -1.64
C ASN A 234 -0.30 -16.57 -1.03
N GLN A 235 -1.47 -16.02 -1.33
CA GLN A 235 -2.74 -16.55 -0.85
C GLN A 235 -3.08 -17.91 -1.46
N ALA A 236 -2.90 -18.09 -2.76
CA ALA A 236 -3.13 -19.36 -3.43
C ALA A 236 -2.21 -20.46 -2.85
N ALA A 237 -0.92 -20.14 -2.67
CA ALA A 237 0.05 -21.05 -2.05
C ALA A 237 -0.34 -21.42 -0.61
N GLN A 238 -0.77 -20.42 0.19
CA GLN A 238 -1.30 -20.66 1.54
C GLN A 238 -2.55 -21.53 1.57
N CYS A 239 -3.43 -21.45 0.55
CA CYS A 239 -4.61 -22.32 0.49
C CYS A 239 -4.22 -23.79 0.36
N LEU A 240 -3.14 -24.05 -0.37
CA LEU A 240 -2.60 -25.38 -0.63
C LEU A 240 -1.58 -25.81 0.43
N SER A 241 -1.27 -24.95 1.40
CA SER A 241 -0.22 -25.17 2.42
C SER A 241 1.16 -25.48 1.81
N ILE A 242 1.46 -24.85 0.67
CA ILE A 242 2.76 -24.94 -0.01
C ILE A 242 3.42 -23.57 -0.10
N GLU A 243 4.71 -23.56 -0.42
CA GLU A 243 5.45 -22.33 -0.71
C GLU A 243 5.05 -21.75 -2.07
N PRO A 244 5.05 -20.41 -2.25
CA PRO A 244 4.79 -19.78 -3.54
C PRO A 244 5.69 -20.31 -4.67
N SER A 245 6.95 -20.61 -4.34
CA SER A 245 7.92 -21.19 -5.26
C SER A 245 7.51 -22.58 -5.78
N VAL A 246 6.92 -23.39 -4.92
CA VAL A 246 6.42 -24.73 -5.26
C VAL A 246 5.17 -24.60 -6.12
N LEU A 247 4.26 -23.69 -5.79
CA LEU A 247 3.07 -23.42 -6.59
C LEU A 247 3.45 -23.03 -8.05
N LEU A 248 4.49 -22.21 -8.22
CA LEU A 248 4.95 -21.80 -9.56
C LEU A 248 5.49 -22.95 -10.42
N GLN A 249 5.82 -24.12 -9.84
CA GLN A 249 6.22 -25.31 -10.61
C GLN A 249 5.04 -25.97 -11.34
N TYR A 250 3.81 -25.68 -10.91
CA TYR A 250 2.57 -26.19 -11.52
C TYR A 250 2.02 -25.27 -12.62
N VAL A 251 2.86 -24.37 -13.14
CA VAL A 251 2.49 -23.48 -14.24
C VAL A 251 2.61 -24.23 -15.57
N PHE A 252 1.48 -24.69 -16.10
CA PHE A 252 1.41 -25.48 -17.34
C PHE A 252 1.02 -24.67 -18.58
N SER A 253 0.93 -23.35 -18.49
CA SER A 253 0.57 -22.46 -19.60
C SER A 253 1.68 -21.46 -19.88
N LYS A 254 1.97 -21.24 -21.17
CA LYS A 254 2.91 -20.21 -21.62
C LYS A 254 2.47 -18.82 -21.15
N ASP A 255 1.18 -18.49 -21.23
CA ASP A 255 0.66 -17.17 -20.85
C ASP A 255 0.82 -16.90 -19.34
N ILE A 256 0.62 -17.92 -18.51
CA ILE A 256 0.89 -17.82 -17.07
C ILE A 256 2.40 -17.70 -16.84
N ALA A 257 3.22 -18.46 -17.57
CA ALA A 257 4.68 -18.38 -17.45
C ALA A 257 5.21 -16.99 -17.85
N ASP A 258 4.63 -16.33 -18.85
CA ASP A 258 4.97 -14.96 -19.25
C ASP A 258 4.64 -13.95 -18.15
N ASP A 259 3.48 -14.09 -17.51
CA ASP A 259 3.10 -13.31 -16.31
C ASP A 259 4.07 -13.56 -15.14
N VAL A 260 4.46 -14.82 -14.90
CA VAL A 260 5.44 -15.19 -13.87
C VAL A 260 6.81 -14.59 -14.18
N ARG A 261 7.26 -14.62 -15.43
CA ARG A 261 8.52 -13.98 -15.88
C ARG A 261 8.54 -12.49 -15.58
N ARG A 262 7.40 -11.81 -15.67
CA ARG A 262 7.29 -10.39 -15.26
C ARG A 262 7.32 -10.22 -13.74
N LEU A 263 6.67 -11.11 -12.99
CA LEU A 263 6.67 -11.05 -11.52
C LEU A 263 8.06 -11.28 -10.92
N ILE A 264 8.80 -12.28 -11.43
CA ILE A 264 10.19 -12.57 -11.02
C ILE A 264 11.20 -11.64 -11.68
N GLY A 265 10.79 -10.96 -12.76
CA GLY A 265 11.59 -9.98 -13.48
C GLY A 265 12.05 -8.84 -12.56
N GLY A 266 12.91 -7.96 -13.08
CA GLY A 266 13.53 -6.92 -12.27
C GLY A 266 15.01 -7.16 -12.02
N GLY A 267 15.75 -6.09 -11.75
CA GLY A 267 17.18 -6.14 -11.45
C GLY A 267 17.47 -6.84 -10.12
N PRO A 268 18.72 -7.27 -9.89
CA PRO A 268 19.13 -7.83 -8.59
C PRO A 268 19.02 -6.84 -7.42
N HIS A 269 18.82 -5.56 -7.72
CA HIS A 269 18.68 -4.44 -6.79
C HIS A 269 17.22 -4.19 -6.35
N GLU A 270 16.25 -4.93 -6.88
CA GLU A 270 14.89 -4.80 -6.40
C GLU A 270 14.72 -5.28 -4.96
N GLU A 271 14.05 -4.46 -4.17
CA GLU A 271 13.88 -4.64 -2.74
C GLU A 271 12.57 -5.37 -2.36
N LYS A 272 12.11 -6.30 -3.21
CA LYS A 272 10.84 -7.05 -3.01
C LYS A 272 10.71 -7.67 -1.62
N ASN A 273 11.83 -8.21 -1.14
CA ASN A 273 11.94 -8.96 0.11
C ASN A 273 12.54 -8.13 1.25
N VAL A 274 12.82 -6.83 1.02
CA VAL A 274 13.36 -5.95 2.05
C VAL A 274 12.20 -5.32 2.81
N ASP A 275 12.13 -5.60 4.12
CA ASP A 275 11.13 -4.98 4.98
C ASP A 275 11.34 -3.48 5.09
N HIS A 276 10.23 -2.73 5.13
CA HIS A 276 10.23 -1.26 5.24
C HIS A 276 10.97 -0.56 4.09
N SER A 277 10.87 -1.08 2.87
CA SER A 277 11.41 -0.49 1.65
C SER A 277 10.41 0.48 0.98
N TYR A 278 10.92 1.38 0.14
CA TYR A 278 10.09 2.14 -0.79
C TYR A 278 9.37 1.25 -1.81
N PHE A 279 9.87 0.03 -2.05
CA PHE A 279 9.25 -0.95 -2.95
C PHE A 279 7.76 -1.16 -2.63
N GLN A 280 7.41 -1.35 -1.35
CA GLN A 280 6.02 -1.63 -0.99
C GLN A 280 5.08 -0.42 -1.19
N TYR A 281 5.62 0.77 -1.43
CA TYR A 281 4.87 2.01 -1.62
C TYR A 281 5.11 2.65 -2.99
N MET A 282 5.82 1.99 -3.91
CA MET A 282 6.29 2.55 -5.19
C MET A 282 5.18 3.15 -6.05
N ARG A 283 3.95 2.63 -5.94
CA ARG A 283 2.78 3.14 -6.67
C ARG A 283 2.16 4.37 -6.03
N GLU A 284 2.00 4.34 -4.72
CA GLU A 284 1.42 5.47 -3.99
C GLU A 284 2.40 6.66 -3.93
N MET A 285 3.71 6.39 -3.94
CA MET A 285 4.76 7.41 -4.01
C MET A 285 5.12 7.83 -5.46
N ASN A 286 4.36 7.35 -6.45
CA ASN A 286 4.58 7.66 -7.88
C ASN A 286 6.02 7.40 -8.37
N LEU A 287 6.71 6.40 -7.79
CA LEU A 287 8.07 6.02 -8.19
C LEU A 287 8.08 5.31 -9.55
N ILE A 288 6.98 4.64 -9.87
CA ILE A 288 6.77 4.01 -11.18
C ILE A 288 5.38 4.38 -11.71
N PRO A 289 5.24 4.60 -13.03
CA PRO A 289 3.96 4.96 -13.63
C PRO A 289 2.97 3.79 -13.61
N ARG A 290 3.48 2.55 -13.74
CA ARG A 290 2.65 1.34 -13.79
C ARG A 290 3.37 0.19 -13.09
N SER A 291 2.64 -0.53 -12.23
CA SER A 291 3.22 -1.64 -11.46
C SER A 291 3.39 -2.90 -12.32
N PRO A 292 4.59 -3.51 -12.33
CA PRO A 292 4.82 -4.85 -12.89
C PRO A 292 3.98 -5.92 -12.20
N TYR A 293 3.50 -5.65 -10.99
CA TYR A 293 2.85 -6.61 -10.10
C TYR A 293 1.34 -6.42 -10.04
N SER A 294 0.81 -5.59 -10.93
CA SER A 294 -0.62 -5.32 -11.04
C SER A 294 -1.35 -6.46 -11.74
N ALA A 295 -2.61 -6.67 -11.39
CA ALA A 295 -3.43 -7.70 -12.01
C ALA A 295 -3.72 -7.39 -13.49
N SER A 296 -3.75 -6.12 -13.88
CA SER A 296 -3.97 -5.73 -15.28
C SER A 296 -2.76 -6.00 -16.19
N ILE A 297 -1.54 -6.04 -15.64
CA ILE A 297 -0.33 -6.46 -16.36
C ILE A 297 -0.17 -7.99 -16.34
N ASN A 298 -0.68 -8.67 -15.32
CA ASN A 298 -0.57 -10.13 -15.19
C ASN A 298 -1.95 -10.77 -15.01
N PRO A 299 -2.84 -10.65 -16.02
CA PRO A 299 -4.22 -11.10 -15.89
C PRO A 299 -4.35 -12.62 -15.82
N ASN A 300 -3.44 -13.38 -16.46
CA ASN A 300 -3.50 -14.84 -16.50
C ASN A 300 -3.11 -15.43 -15.15
N LEU A 301 -1.97 -15.00 -14.60
CA LEU A 301 -1.49 -15.43 -13.29
C LEU A 301 -2.44 -15.00 -12.18
N PHE A 302 -2.96 -13.78 -12.24
CA PHE A 302 -3.97 -13.31 -11.29
C PHE A 302 -5.21 -14.22 -11.30
N THR A 303 -5.79 -14.43 -12.48
CA THR A 303 -7.03 -15.20 -12.64
C THR A 303 -6.83 -16.66 -12.21
N TRP A 304 -5.70 -17.27 -12.58
CA TRP A 304 -5.33 -18.62 -12.15
C TRP A 304 -5.23 -18.75 -10.62
N CYS A 305 -4.57 -17.79 -9.95
CA CYS A 305 -4.50 -17.78 -8.48
C CYS A 305 -5.89 -17.64 -7.84
N GLN A 306 -6.79 -16.83 -8.43
CA GLN A 306 -8.15 -16.71 -7.92
C GLN A 306 -8.95 -18.00 -8.14
N PHE A 307 -8.80 -18.71 -9.26
CA PHE A 307 -9.47 -19.99 -9.47
C PHE A 307 -9.05 -21.06 -8.45
N ILE A 308 -7.75 -21.16 -8.13
CA ILE A 308 -7.28 -22.03 -7.03
C ILE A 308 -8.00 -21.66 -5.72
N GLY A 309 -8.05 -20.35 -5.40
CA GLY A 309 -8.76 -19.86 -4.22
C GLY A 309 -10.26 -20.19 -4.23
N VAL A 310 -10.93 -20.09 -5.37
CA VAL A 310 -12.36 -20.44 -5.53
C VAL A 310 -12.59 -21.93 -5.30
N LEU A 311 -11.79 -22.79 -5.92
CA LEU A 311 -11.85 -24.25 -5.75
C LEU A 311 -11.60 -24.65 -4.29
N MET A 312 -10.77 -23.89 -3.59
CA MET A 312 -10.49 -24.06 -2.17
C MET A 312 -11.48 -23.35 -1.23
N GLY A 313 -12.60 -22.85 -1.76
CA GLY A 313 -13.68 -22.25 -0.97
C GLY A 313 -13.34 -20.90 -0.35
N LYS A 314 -12.32 -20.19 -0.83
CA LYS A 314 -11.95 -18.87 -0.33
C LYS A 314 -12.92 -17.82 -0.87
N ARG A 315 -13.75 -17.27 0.04
CA ARG A 315 -14.69 -16.18 -0.25
C ARG A 315 -14.04 -14.99 -0.96
N ARG A 316 -12.81 -14.61 -0.58
CA ARG A 316 -12.09 -13.48 -1.22
C ARG A 316 -11.96 -13.68 -2.73
N SER A 317 -11.64 -14.90 -3.16
CA SER A 317 -11.43 -15.21 -4.58
C SER A 317 -12.74 -15.31 -5.36
N VAL A 318 -13.83 -15.72 -4.70
CA VAL A 318 -15.19 -15.71 -5.31
C VAL A 318 -15.64 -14.29 -5.70
N TYR A 319 -15.26 -13.28 -4.90
CA TYR A 319 -15.58 -11.89 -5.18
C TYR A 319 -14.50 -11.14 -5.98
N ALA A 320 -13.44 -11.83 -6.41
CA ALA A 320 -12.41 -11.21 -7.24
C ALA A 320 -12.98 -10.91 -8.64
N ARG A 321 -12.57 -9.77 -9.22
CA ARG A 321 -12.96 -9.40 -10.58
C ARG A 321 -12.30 -10.34 -11.58
N LEU A 322 -13.09 -10.95 -12.46
CA LEU A 322 -12.56 -11.65 -13.62
C LEU A 322 -11.95 -10.63 -14.59
N LEU A 323 -10.68 -10.83 -14.94
CA LEU A 323 -9.96 -9.98 -15.87
C LEU A 323 -9.98 -10.58 -17.27
N ASP A 324 -9.82 -9.71 -18.25
CA ASP A 324 -9.63 -10.14 -19.63
C ASP A 324 -8.27 -10.86 -19.72
N CYS A 325 -8.33 -12.14 -20.08
CA CYS A 325 -7.20 -13.07 -20.07
C CYS A 325 -7.36 -14.06 -21.23
N PHE A 326 -6.30 -14.79 -21.56
CA PHE A 326 -6.24 -15.63 -22.76
C PHE A 326 -7.45 -16.58 -22.90
N SER A 327 -7.74 -17.36 -21.85
CA SER A 327 -8.93 -18.22 -21.80
C SER A 327 -9.27 -18.57 -20.35
N PRO A 328 -10.32 -17.95 -19.77
CA PRO A 328 -10.75 -18.26 -18.40
C PRO A 328 -11.03 -19.75 -18.18
N SER A 329 -11.64 -20.43 -19.16
CA SER A 329 -11.94 -21.85 -19.06
C SER A 329 -10.69 -22.72 -18.96
N MET A 330 -9.66 -22.42 -19.76
CA MET A 330 -8.39 -23.16 -19.69
C MET A 330 -7.65 -22.88 -18.40
N LEU A 331 -7.64 -21.63 -17.93
CA LEU A 331 -7.04 -21.27 -16.64
C LEU A 331 -7.73 -21.98 -15.47
N LEU A 332 -9.05 -22.16 -15.53
CA LEU A 332 -9.80 -22.94 -14.53
C LEU A 332 -9.42 -24.42 -14.57
N VAL A 333 -9.29 -25.00 -15.77
CA VAL A 333 -8.82 -26.38 -15.93
C VAL A 333 -7.44 -26.55 -15.32
N TYR A 334 -6.48 -25.68 -15.65
CA TYR A 334 -5.14 -25.72 -15.05
C TYR A 334 -5.18 -25.57 -13.53
N ALA A 335 -5.97 -24.64 -13.00
CA ALA A 335 -6.14 -24.47 -11.55
C ALA A 335 -6.77 -25.70 -10.88
N SER A 336 -7.58 -26.48 -11.58
CA SER A 336 -8.22 -27.69 -11.03
C SER A 336 -7.28 -28.90 -10.95
N TYR A 337 -6.19 -28.90 -11.72
CA TYR A 337 -5.16 -29.94 -11.67
C TYR A 337 -4.11 -29.70 -10.58
N VAL A 338 -4.06 -28.48 -10.02
CA VAL A 338 -3.18 -28.11 -8.89
C VAL A 338 -3.84 -28.47 -7.57
#